data_AF-A0A2A8LH20-F1
#
_entry.id   AF-A0A2A8LH20-F1
#
_cell.length_a   1.000
_cell.length_b   1.000
_cell.length_c   1.000
_cell.angle_alpha   90.00
_cell.angle_beta   90.00
_cell.angle_gamma   90.00
#
_symmetry.space_group_name_H-M   'P 1'
#
loop_
_entity.id
_entity.type
_entity.pdbx_description
1 polymer ?
#
loop_
_entity_poly.entity_id
_entity_poly.type
_entity_poly.pdbx_seq_one_letter_code
_entity_poly.pdbx_strand_id
1 'polypeptide(L)'
;NTETTEVSGKKVWEDYDNKFNTRPESITVQLLQNGTELKAEAVKADKEGNWNFSFKDLPKYDEQGNEYTYTVSEVKVNGYETKVEGTTITNT
;
A
#
# COMPACT_ATOMS: atom_id res chain seq x y z
N ASN A 1 22.51 5.05 12.51
CA ASN A 1 21.58 6.05 11.96
C ASN A 1 20.20 5.87 12.57
N THR A 2 19.60 6.92 13.11
CA THR A 2 18.20 6.92 13.59
C THR A 2 17.26 7.62 12.60
N GLU A 3 17.72 7.86 11.37
CA GLU A 3 16.86 8.42 10.33
C GLU A 3 15.78 7.41 9.96
N THR A 4 14.53 7.80 10.18
CA THR A 4 13.37 7.07 9.72
C THR A 4 12.73 7.82 8.54
N THR A 5 12.02 7.08 7.72
CA THR A 5 11.18 7.58 6.65
C THR A 5 9.74 7.16 6.89
N GLU A 6 8.84 7.77 6.16
CA GLU A 6 7.44 7.39 6.13
C GLU A 6 7.01 7.16 4.69
N VAL A 7 6.21 6.12 4.50
CA VAL A 7 5.62 5.79 3.20
C VAL A 7 4.13 5.90 3.37
N SER A 8 3.57 6.98 2.82
CA SER A 8 2.13 7.17 2.73
C SER A 8 1.67 6.93 1.31
N GLY A 9 0.52 6.26 1.21
CA GLY A 9 -0.09 5.93 -0.05
C GLY A 9 -1.60 6.05 0.04
N LYS A 10 -2.23 6.10 -1.13
CA LYS A 10 -3.68 6.10 -1.26
C LYS A 10 -4.09 5.03 -2.22
N LYS A 11 -5.24 4.45 -1.95
CA LYS A 11 -5.87 3.45 -2.79
C LYS A 11 -7.09 4.08 -3.47
N VAL A 12 -7.12 3.96 -4.79
CA VAL A 12 -8.19 4.43 -5.66
C VAL A 12 -8.84 3.20 -6.30
N TRP A 13 -10.17 3.24 -6.41
CA TRP A 13 -10.95 2.22 -7.10
C TRP A 13 -11.65 2.87 -8.31
N GLU A 14 -11.37 2.36 -9.49
CA GLU A 14 -11.96 2.76 -10.77
C GLU A 14 -12.93 1.68 -11.27
N ASP A 15 -13.91 1.34 -10.43
CA ASP A 15 -14.83 0.20 -10.62
C ASP A 15 -16.29 0.64 -10.79
N TYR A 16 -16.48 1.83 -11.35
CA TYR A 16 -17.79 2.49 -11.51
C TYR A 16 -18.54 2.66 -10.19
N ASP A 17 -17.86 3.17 -9.16
CA ASP A 17 -18.43 3.40 -7.83
C ASP A 17 -18.96 2.10 -7.17
N ASN A 18 -18.23 1.00 -7.35
CA ASN A 18 -18.62 -0.33 -6.88
C ASN A 18 -20.02 -0.77 -7.38
N LYS A 19 -20.41 -0.39 -8.61
CA LYS A 19 -21.71 -0.74 -9.21
C LYS A 19 -22.03 -2.23 -9.20
N PHE A 20 -21.00 -3.06 -9.29
CA PHE A 20 -21.12 -4.52 -9.33
C PHE A 20 -21.03 -5.18 -7.95
N ASN A 21 -20.83 -4.38 -6.90
CA ASN A 21 -20.61 -4.87 -5.53
C ASN A 21 -19.53 -5.94 -5.43
N THR A 22 -18.51 -5.85 -6.30
CA THR A 22 -17.37 -6.76 -6.38
C THR A 22 -16.22 -6.32 -5.49
N ARG A 23 -16.25 -5.07 -5.02
CA ARG A 23 -15.19 -4.51 -4.18
C ARG A 23 -15.13 -5.25 -2.85
N PRO A 24 -13.95 -5.74 -2.43
CA PRO A 24 -13.80 -6.39 -1.13
C PRO A 24 -13.97 -5.38 0.01
N GLU A 25 -14.36 -5.86 1.18
CA GLU A 25 -14.48 -5.02 2.39
C GLU A 25 -13.13 -4.50 2.90
N SER A 26 -12.04 -5.24 2.63
CA SER A 26 -10.68 -4.86 2.95
C SER A 26 -9.70 -5.39 1.91
N ILE A 27 -8.54 -4.72 1.80
CA ILE A 27 -7.40 -5.15 0.99
C ILE A 27 -6.20 -5.26 1.89
N THR A 28 -5.24 -6.10 1.51
CA THR A 28 -3.97 -6.21 2.20
C THR A 28 -2.91 -5.48 1.39
N VAL A 29 -2.38 -4.40 1.96
CA VAL A 29 -1.24 -3.67 1.40
C VAL A 29 0.00 -4.10 2.13
N GLN A 30 0.95 -4.65 1.40
CA GLN A 30 2.26 -5.10 1.86
C GLN A 30 3.29 -4.02 1.55
N LEU A 31 4.05 -3.62 2.56
CA LEU A 31 5.24 -2.81 2.41
C LEU A 31 6.45 -3.74 2.32
N LEU A 32 7.16 -3.67 1.21
CA LEU A 32 8.41 -4.39 1.01
C LEU A 32 9.59 -3.44 1.24
N GLN A 33 10.50 -3.86 2.11
CA GLN A 33 11.79 -3.24 2.34
C GLN A 33 12.86 -4.06 1.59
N ASN A 34 13.52 -3.44 0.63
CA ASN A 34 14.56 -4.05 -0.19
C ASN A 34 14.12 -5.39 -0.84
N GLY A 35 12.86 -5.46 -1.27
CA GLY A 35 12.24 -6.67 -1.84
C GLY A 35 11.77 -7.72 -0.83
N THR A 36 11.96 -7.49 0.48
CA THR A 36 11.47 -8.36 1.55
C THR A 36 10.22 -7.76 2.18
N GLU A 37 9.18 -8.54 2.44
CA GLU A 37 8.01 -8.06 3.18
C GLU A 37 8.42 -7.58 4.58
N LEU A 38 8.16 -6.30 4.85
CA LEU A 38 8.43 -5.67 6.14
C LEU A 38 7.18 -5.62 7.00
N LYS A 39 6.07 -5.16 6.42
CA LYS A 39 4.78 -4.97 7.08
C LYS A 39 3.66 -5.27 6.10
N ALA A 40 2.53 -5.74 6.62
CA ALA A 40 1.28 -5.83 5.89
C ALA A 40 0.20 -5.15 6.71
N GLU A 41 -0.60 -4.31 6.07
CA GLU A 41 -1.71 -3.62 6.70
C GLU A 41 -3.00 -3.90 5.93
N ALA A 42 -4.06 -4.20 6.68
CA ALA A 42 -5.39 -4.36 6.13
C ALA A 42 -6.02 -2.97 5.99
N VAL A 43 -6.00 -2.44 4.77
CA VAL A 43 -6.65 -1.18 4.44
C VAL A 43 -8.12 -1.47 4.17
N LYS A 44 -9.00 -0.58 4.59
CA LYS A 44 -10.44 -0.67 4.40
C LYS A 44 -10.97 0.70 3.95
N ALA A 45 -12.13 0.70 3.30
CA ALA A 45 -12.78 1.93 2.92
C ALA A 45 -13.14 2.71 4.19
N ASP A 46 -12.81 4.00 4.20
CA ASP A 46 -13.32 4.90 5.23
C ASP A 46 -14.81 5.21 4.99
N LYS A 47 -15.44 5.99 5.88
CA LYS A 47 -16.87 6.36 5.73
C LYS A 47 -17.18 7.07 4.41
N GLU A 48 -16.18 7.72 3.82
CA GLU A 48 -16.27 8.40 2.53
C GLU A 48 -15.91 7.50 1.33
N GLY A 49 -15.62 6.22 1.56
CA GLY A 49 -15.15 5.30 0.51
C GLY A 49 -13.69 5.48 0.12
N ASN A 50 -12.95 6.35 0.81
CA ASN A 50 -11.53 6.61 0.58
C ASN A 50 -10.67 5.55 1.26
N TRP A 51 -9.66 5.05 0.56
CA TRP A 51 -8.73 4.06 1.10
C TRP A 51 -7.35 4.73 1.21
N ASN A 52 -6.82 4.80 2.41
CA ASN A 52 -5.55 5.47 2.70
C ASN A 52 -4.73 4.61 3.67
N PHE A 53 -3.42 4.61 3.50
CA PHE A 53 -2.51 3.86 4.35
C PHE A 53 -1.23 4.64 4.57
N SER A 54 -0.62 4.47 5.73
CA SER A 54 0.61 5.17 6.09
C SER A 54 1.49 4.31 6.96
N PHE A 55 2.68 4.01 6.46
CA PHE A 55 3.71 3.31 7.20
C PHE A 55 4.70 4.33 7.75
N LYS A 56 4.68 4.49 9.07
CA LYS A 56 5.62 5.36 9.80
C LYS A 56 6.71 4.52 10.45
N ASP A 57 7.76 5.20 10.90
CA ASP A 57 8.89 4.60 11.64
C ASP A 57 9.64 3.55 10.82
N LEU A 58 9.91 3.84 9.54
CA LEU A 58 10.64 2.95 8.64
C LEU A 58 12.12 3.32 8.63
N PRO A 59 13.07 2.44 8.99
CA PRO A 59 14.49 2.82 9.03
C PRO A 59 14.98 3.20 7.62
N LYS A 60 15.62 4.34 7.44
CA LYS A 60 16.10 4.73 6.10
C LYS A 60 17.37 3.97 5.68
N TYR A 61 18.20 3.58 6.66
CA TYR A 61 19.46 2.89 6.41
C TYR A 61 19.58 1.62 7.24
N ASP A 62 20.26 0.60 6.70
CA ASP A 62 20.65 -0.59 7.43
C ASP A 62 21.78 -0.30 8.45
N GLU A 63 22.17 -1.31 9.23
CA GLU A 63 23.27 -1.19 10.20
C GLU A 63 24.63 -0.92 9.55
N GLN A 64 24.76 -1.17 8.24
CA GLN A 64 25.96 -0.95 7.42
C GLN A 64 25.94 0.41 6.70
N GLY A 65 24.85 1.19 6.80
CA GLY A 65 24.67 2.48 6.14
C GLY A 65 24.08 2.43 4.73
N ASN A 66 23.54 1.29 4.27
CA ASN A 66 22.88 1.17 2.97
C ASN A 66 21.44 1.68 3.02
N GLU A 67 21.01 2.45 2.02
CA GLU A 67 19.62 2.93 1.93
C GLU A 67 18.64 1.78 1.66
N TYR A 68 17.60 1.69 2.50
CA TYR A 68 16.49 0.78 2.28
C TYR A 68 15.57 1.30 1.17
N THR A 69 15.29 0.45 0.19
CA THR A 69 14.29 0.75 -0.84
C THR A 69 12.93 0.28 -0.37
N TYR A 70 11.99 1.21 -0.20
CA TYR A 70 10.62 0.89 0.17
C TYR A 70 9.72 0.84 -1.06
N THR A 71 8.99 -0.26 -1.21
CA THR A 71 8.01 -0.44 -2.26
C THR A 71 6.70 -0.93 -1.65
N VAL A 72 5.59 -0.48 -2.20
CA VAL A 72 4.27 -0.93 -1.77
C VAL A 72 3.76 -1.93 -2.80
N SER A 73 3.20 -3.02 -2.30
CA SER A 73 2.54 -4.04 -3.10
C SER A 73 1.17 -4.29 -2.51
N GLU A 74 0.20 -4.56 -3.36
CA GLU A 74 -1.13 -4.97 -2.92
C GLU A 74 -1.31 -6.44 -3.23
N VAL A 75 -1.90 -7.17 -2.29
CA VAL A 75 -2.34 -8.54 -2.52
C VAL A 75 -3.41 -8.53 -3.60
N LYS A 76 -3.15 -9.27 -4.68
CA LYS A 76 -4.03 -9.35 -5.84
C LYS A 76 -5.48 -9.55 -5.42
N VAL A 77 -6.32 -8.58 -5.75
CA VAL A 77 -7.76 -8.65 -5.53
C VAL A 77 -8.37 -9.41 -6.71
N ASN A 78 -9.12 -10.47 -6.42
CA ASN A 78 -9.71 -11.30 -7.47
C ASN A 78 -10.73 -10.48 -8.27
N GLY A 79 -10.58 -10.45 -9.60
CA GLY A 79 -11.44 -9.67 -10.50
C GLY A 79 -11.03 -8.21 -10.70
N TYR A 80 -9.91 -7.77 -10.12
CA TYR A 80 -9.41 -6.42 -10.27
C TYR A 80 -7.98 -6.41 -10.79
N GLU A 81 -7.65 -5.39 -11.58
CA GLU A 81 -6.29 -5.13 -12.02
C GLU A 81 -5.66 -4.05 -11.16
N THR A 82 -4.57 -4.40 -10.47
CA THR A 82 -3.84 -3.48 -9.60
C THR A 82 -2.74 -2.76 -10.37
N LYS A 83 -2.79 -1.43 -10.37
CA LYS A 83 -1.74 -0.55 -10.87
C LYS A 83 -1.12 0.21 -9.70
N VAL A 84 0.20 0.15 -9.55
CA VAL A 84 0.94 0.90 -8.52
C VAL A 84 1.79 1.96 -9.19
N GLU A 85 1.52 3.24 -8.91
CA GLU A 85 2.29 4.38 -9.37
C GLU A 85 2.91 5.10 -8.17
N GLY A 86 4.18 4.81 -7.91
CA GLY A 86 4.91 5.28 -6.72
C GLY A 86 4.32 4.68 -5.45
N THR A 87 3.45 5.42 -4.77
CA THR A 87 2.72 4.99 -3.57
C THR A 87 1.21 5.02 -3.75
N THR A 88 0.72 5.42 -4.92
CA THR A 88 -0.71 5.39 -5.25
C THR A 88 -1.03 4.05 -5.88
N ILE A 89 -2.01 3.35 -5.32
CA ILE A 89 -2.50 2.08 -5.82
C ILE A 89 -3.86 2.34 -6.46
N THR A 90 -4.06 1.94 -7.70
CA THR A 90 -5.34 2.04 -8.41
C THR A 90 -5.80 0.63 -8.75
N ASN A 91 -7.02 0.25 -8.35
CA ASN A 91 -7.68 -0.94 -8.87
C ASN A 91 -8.74 -0.54 -9.89
N THR A 92 -8.65 -1.09 -11.09
CA THR A 92 -9.66 -0.99 -12.15
C THR A 92 -10.38 -2.31 -12.32
#